data_AF-D5ULU7-F1
#
_entry.id   AF-D5ULU7-F1
#
_cell.length_a   1.000
_cell.length_b   1.000
_cell.length_c   1.000
_cell.angle_alpha   90.00
_cell.angle_beta   90.00
_cell.angle_gamma   90.00
#
_symmetry.space_group_name_H-M   'P 1'
#
loop_
_entity.id
_entity.type
_entity.pdbx_description
1 polymer ?
#
loop_
_entity_poly.entity_id
_entity_poly.type
_entity_poly.pdbx_seq_one_letter_code
_entity_poly.pdbx_strand_id
1 'polypeptide(L)'
;MDGSALCRYLPAAPEARAWAAWAAEHEPGAVVSRVSVLEARVTAGMLGPGAAVDVLDAVARLPVMRLSDQVLRRAVLAPGALGAFAALHVGAACAHLEVRAIATYDAATARAAAGCGLDVVTPGRPPGWWR
;
A
#
# COMPACT_ATOMS: atom_id res chain seq x y z
N MET A 1 -0.41 3.88 -0.37
CA MET A 1 -0.85 2.52 -0.02
C MET A 1 -0.10 1.52 -0.88
N ASP A 2 0.35 0.41 -0.31
CA ASP A 2 0.90 -0.71 -1.08
C ASP A 2 -0.23 -1.59 -1.68
N GLY A 3 0.12 -2.65 -2.40
CA GLY A 3 -0.87 -3.60 -2.93
C GLY A 3 -1.67 -4.33 -1.85
N SER A 4 -1.02 -4.68 -0.73
CA SER A 4 -1.67 -5.45 0.36
C SER A 4 -2.77 -4.67 1.07
N ALA A 5 -2.62 -3.34 1.17
CA ALA A 5 -3.62 -2.40 1.65
C ALA A 5 -4.72 -2.16 0.60
N LEU A 6 -4.35 -2.00 -0.68
CA LEU A 6 -5.35 -1.83 -1.75
C LEU A 6 -6.26 -3.06 -1.89
N CYS A 7 -5.76 -4.27 -1.62
CA CYS A 7 -6.58 -5.48 -1.56
C CYS A 7 -7.63 -5.47 -0.45
N ARG A 8 -7.59 -4.56 0.53
CA ARG A 8 -8.61 -4.45 1.60
C ARG A 8 -9.91 -3.79 1.16
N TYR A 9 -9.95 -3.23 -0.05
CA TYR A 9 -11.20 -2.84 -0.69
C TYR A 9 -12.04 -4.04 -1.14
N LEU A 10 -11.46 -5.25 -1.19
CA LEU A 10 -12.19 -6.47 -1.51
C LEU A 10 -13.06 -6.89 -0.32
N PRO A 11 -14.38 -7.17 -0.50
CA PRO A 11 -15.31 -7.45 0.61
C PRO A 11 -14.91 -8.64 1.51
N ALA A 12 -14.27 -9.66 0.94
CA ALA A 12 -13.84 -10.85 1.66
C ALA A 12 -12.40 -10.76 2.21
N ALA A 13 -11.70 -9.64 2.00
CA ALA A 13 -10.36 -9.49 2.53
C ALA A 13 -10.39 -9.45 4.07
N PRO A 14 -9.39 -10.03 4.75
CA PRO A 14 -9.27 -9.84 6.20
C PRO A 14 -9.21 -8.34 6.51
N GLU A 15 -9.73 -7.91 7.66
CA GLU A 15 -9.75 -6.50 8.09
C GLU A 15 -10.45 -5.53 7.14
N ALA A 16 -11.18 -5.99 6.12
CA ALA A 16 -11.88 -5.12 5.17
C ALA A 16 -12.84 -4.14 5.88
N ARG A 17 -13.49 -4.57 6.96
CA ARG A 17 -14.37 -3.70 7.76
C ARG A 17 -13.61 -2.57 8.45
N ALA A 18 -12.47 -2.89 9.08
CA ALA A 18 -11.64 -1.89 9.74
C ALA A 18 -11.01 -0.94 8.71
N TRP A 19 -10.61 -1.48 7.57
CA TRP A 19 -10.12 -0.71 6.43
C TRP A 19 -11.18 0.25 5.89
N ALA A 20 -12.41 -0.22 5.66
CA ALA A 20 -13.50 0.61 5.16
C ALA A 20 -13.81 1.80 6.07
N ALA A 21 -13.81 1.58 7.39
CA ALA A 21 -13.99 2.65 8.37
C ALA A 21 -12.86 3.69 8.30
N TRP A 22 -11.61 3.23 8.21
CA TRP A 22 -10.46 4.13 8.07
C TRP A 22 -10.46 4.88 6.73
N ALA A 23 -10.73 4.17 5.62
CA ALA A 23 -10.73 4.74 4.28
C ALA A 23 -11.80 5.82 4.10
N ALA A 24 -12.97 5.67 4.72
CA ALA A 24 -14.04 6.67 4.68
C ALA A 24 -13.57 8.08 5.13
N GLU A 25 -12.59 8.15 6.03
CA GLU A 25 -12.04 9.41 6.55
C GLU A 25 -10.73 9.83 5.87
N HIS A 26 -9.95 8.87 5.35
CA HIS A 26 -8.56 9.11 4.93
C HIS A 26 -8.31 8.97 3.42
N GLU A 27 -9.26 8.41 2.66
CA GLU A 27 -9.14 8.20 1.21
C GLU A 27 -8.81 9.49 0.43
N PRO A 28 -9.38 10.69 0.75
CA PRO A 28 -9.05 11.92 0.04
C PRO A 28 -7.56 12.33 0.12
N GLY A 29 -6.86 11.93 1.17
CA GLY A 29 -5.42 12.20 1.37
C GLY A 29 -4.52 11.04 0.95
N ALA A 30 -5.10 9.94 0.45
CA ALA A 30 -4.36 8.74 0.13
C ALA A 30 -3.91 8.70 -1.33
N VAL A 31 -2.80 8.01 -1.57
CA VAL A 31 -2.21 7.84 -2.90
C VAL A 31 -1.75 6.40 -3.09
N VAL A 32 -1.85 5.90 -4.32
CA VAL A 32 -1.37 4.57 -4.73
C VAL A 32 -0.31 4.70 -5.80
N SER A 33 0.58 3.71 -5.93
CA SER A 33 1.51 3.66 -7.06
C SER A 33 0.99 2.72 -8.14
N ARG A 34 1.57 2.78 -9.35
CA ARG A 34 1.29 1.78 -10.40
C ARG A 34 1.63 0.35 -9.98
N VAL A 35 2.59 0.16 -9.07
CA VAL A 35 2.93 -1.15 -8.50
C VAL A 35 1.79 -1.63 -7.60
N SER A 36 1.28 -0.76 -6.72
CA SER A 36 0.15 -1.10 -5.84
C SER A 36 -1.07 -1.54 -6.65
N VAL A 37 -1.37 -0.82 -7.74
CA VAL A 37 -2.46 -1.14 -8.66
C VAL A 37 -2.24 -2.48 -9.36
N LEU A 38 -1.01 -2.75 -9.82
CA LEU A 38 -0.68 -4.02 -10.47
C LEU A 38 -0.88 -5.21 -9.51
N GLU A 39 -0.38 -5.13 -8.29
CA GLU A 39 -0.52 -6.17 -7.27
C GLU A 39 -1.99 -6.46 -6.92
N ALA A 40 -2.79 -5.41 -6.77
CA ALA A 40 -4.22 -5.55 -6.50
C ALA A 40 -4.97 -6.17 -7.68
N ARG A 41 -4.62 -5.78 -8.92
CA ARG A 41 -5.20 -6.36 -10.14
C ARG A 41 -4.85 -7.85 -10.30
N VAL A 42 -3.62 -8.24 -10.01
CA VAL A 42 -3.22 -9.66 -10.02
C VAL A 42 -4.03 -10.44 -8.99
N THR A 43 -4.14 -9.93 -7.77
CA THR A 43 -4.93 -10.55 -6.70
C THR A 43 -6.40 -10.68 -7.09
N ALA A 44 -7.01 -9.60 -7.58
CA ALA A 44 -8.39 -9.59 -8.03
C ALA A 44 -8.64 -10.54 -9.21
N GLY A 45 -7.70 -10.62 -10.16
CA GLY A 45 -7.78 -11.53 -11.30
C GLY A 45 -7.87 -13.01 -10.88
N MET A 46 -7.20 -13.38 -9.78
CA MET A 46 -7.28 -14.74 -9.21
C MET A 46 -8.61 -15.02 -8.50
N LEU A 47 -9.32 -13.99 -8.06
CA LEU A 47 -10.60 -14.10 -7.34
C LEU A 47 -11.82 -13.98 -8.26
N GLY A 48 -11.63 -13.48 -9.49
CA GLY A 48 -12.64 -13.44 -10.53
C GLY A 48 -13.18 -12.04 -10.83
N PRO A 49 -14.15 -11.93 -11.77
CA PRO A 49 -14.58 -10.65 -12.33
C PRO A 49 -15.13 -9.64 -11.31
N GLY A 50 -15.86 -10.09 -10.29
CA GLY A 50 -16.38 -9.20 -9.25
C GLY A 50 -15.28 -8.46 -8.48
N ALA A 51 -14.25 -9.19 -8.05
CA ALA A 51 -13.09 -8.60 -7.38
C ALA A 51 -12.32 -7.62 -8.30
N ALA A 52 -12.30 -7.87 -9.61
CA ALA A 52 -11.68 -6.97 -10.57
C ALA A 52 -12.44 -5.65 -10.68
N VAL A 53 -13.78 -5.67 -10.63
CA VAL A 53 -14.62 -4.48 -10.58
C VAL A 53 -14.39 -3.72 -9.27
N ASP A 54 -14.37 -4.40 -8.12
CA ASP A 54 -14.15 -3.75 -6.82
C ASP A 54 -12.80 -3.00 -6.76
N VAL A 55 -11.72 -3.62 -7.27
CA VAL A 55 -10.41 -2.96 -7.35
C VAL A 55 -10.42 -1.79 -8.33
N LEU A 56 -11.09 -1.93 -9.48
CA LEU A 56 -11.21 -0.85 -10.46
C LEU A 56 -11.93 0.36 -9.86
N ASP A 57 -13.04 0.13 -9.16
CA ASP A 57 -13.82 1.18 -8.51
C ASP A 57 -12.99 1.89 -7.44
N ALA A 58 -12.21 1.15 -6.64
CA ALA A 58 -11.29 1.74 -5.66
C ALA A 58 -10.20 2.59 -6.33
N VAL A 59 -9.56 2.07 -7.37
CA VAL A 59 -8.48 2.77 -8.09
C VAL A 59 -9.00 4.01 -8.81
N ALA A 60 -10.24 4.02 -9.29
CA ALA A 60 -10.85 5.17 -9.95
C ALA A 60 -10.98 6.40 -9.02
N ARG A 61 -10.99 6.20 -7.70
CA ARG A 61 -11.10 7.27 -6.69
C ARG A 61 -9.76 7.69 -6.11
N LEU A 62 -8.71 6.89 -6.30
CA LEU A 62 -7.40 7.09 -5.69
C LEU A 62 -6.41 7.73 -6.68
N PRO A 63 -5.76 8.85 -6.33
CA PRO A 63 -4.67 9.38 -7.13
C PRO A 63 -3.53 8.37 -7.30
N VAL A 64 -3.11 8.17 -8.55
CA VAL A 64 -1.99 7.27 -8.89
C VAL A 64 -0.70 8.08 -9.03
N MET A 65 0.21 7.93 -8.07
CA MET A 65 1.53 8.53 -8.13
C MET A 65 2.39 7.87 -9.23
N ARG A 66 3.22 8.69 -9.87
CA ARG A 66 4.22 8.22 -10.82
C ARG A 66 5.47 7.77 -10.08
N LEU A 67 6.00 6.61 -10.47
CA LEU A 67 7.33 6.18 -10.06
C LEU A 67 8.38 6.95 -10.85
N SER A 68 9.19 7.75 -10.15
CA SER A 68 10.28 8.53 -10.73
C SER A 68 11.63 7.86 -10.48
N ASP A 69 12.68 8.33 -11.15
CA ASP A 69 14.05 7.86 -10.88
C ASP A 69 14.45 8.08 -9.42
N GLN A 70 13.88 9.10 -8.77
CA GLN A 70 14.10 9.34 -7.34
C GLN A 70 13.51 8.22 -6.49
N VAL A 71 12.34 7.69 -6.86
CA VAL A 71 11.75 6.51 -6.21
C VAL A 71 12.68 5.31 -6.35
N LEU A 72 13.21 5.06 -7.56
CA LEU A 72 14.13 3.95 -7.80
C LEU A 72 15.43 4.09 -6.98
N ARG A 73 16.01 5.29 -6.93
CA ARG A 73 17.18 5.57 -6.08
C ARG A 73 16.91 5.30 -4.61
N ARG A 74 15.73 5.66 -4.10
CA ARG A 74 15.34 5.37 -2.72
C ARG A 74 15.10 3.87 -2.49
N ALA A 75 14.48 3.18 -3.44
CA ALA A 75 14.20 1.75 -3.34
C ALA A 75 15.48 0.91 -3.25
N VAL A 76 16.54 1.24 -4.00
CA VAL A 76 17.84 0.54 -3.93
C VAL A 76 18.53 0.71 -2.58
N LEU A 77 18.22 1.79 -1.86
CA LEU A 77 18.75 2.03 -0.50
C LEU A 77 17.91 1.36 0.59
N ALA A 78 16.81 0.70 0.23
CA ALA A 78 15.98 -0.02 1.20
C ALA A 78 16.78 -1.18 1.81
N PRO A 79 16.49 -1.57 3.07
CA PRO A 79 17.16 -2.69 3.73
C PRO A 79 17.25 -3.95 2.86
N GLY A 80 18.45 -4.55 2.77
CA GLY A 80 18.82 -5.56 1.77
C GLY A 80 18.07 -6.90 1.78
N ALA A 81 17.05 -7.07 2.63
CA ALA A 81 16.18 -8.24 2.67
C ALA A 81 14.78 -8.01 2.07
N LEU A 82 14.48 -6.80 1.58
CA LEU A 82 13.17 -6.49 0.98
C LEU A 82 13.05 -7.03 -0.43
N GLY A 83 11.90 -7.65 -0.74
CA GLY A 83 11.52 -7.93 -2.11
C GLY A 83 11.36 -6.63 -2.92
N ALA A 84 11.52 -6.73 -4.25
CA ALA A 84 11.55 -5.57 -5.14
C ALA A 84 10.31 -4.66 -5.00
N PHE A 85 9.10 -5.23 -4.89
CA PHE A 85 7.88 -4.43 -4.72
C PHE A 85 7.81 -3.74 -3.37
N ALA A 86 8.18 -4.43 -2.28
CA ALA A 86 8.25 -3.82 -0.95
C ALA A 86 9.26 -2.65 -0.94
N ALA A 87 10.43 -2.83 -1.56
CA ALA A 87 11.42 -1.77 -1.73
C ALA A 87 10.88 -0.58 -2.55
N LEU A 88 10.11 -0.85 -3.61
CA LEU A 88 9.47 0.20 -4.42
C LEU A 88 8.40 0.97 -3.64
N HIS A 89 7.60 0.30 -2.82
CA HIS A 89 6.58 0.96 -1.98
C HIS A 89 7.23 1.89 -0.95
N VAL A 90 8.24 1.39 -0.23
CA VAL A 90 8.98 2.19 0.75
C VAL A 90 9.74 3.32 0.06
N GLY A 91 10.41 3.03 -1.05
CA GLY A 91 11.12 4.03 -1.85
C GLY A 91 10.20 5.12 -2.37
N ALA A 92 8.98 4.78 -2.79
CA ALA A 92 7.97 5.73 -3.21
C ALA A 92 7.55 6.65 -2.06
N ALA A 93 7.19 6.07 -0.91
CA ALA A 93 6.81 6.82 0.27
C ALA A 93 7.93 7.77 0.74
N CYS A 94 9.19 7.32 0.75
CA CYS A 94 10.35 8.13 1.13
C CYS A 94 10.75 9.21 0.11
N ALA A 95 10.31 9.10 -1.15
CA ALA A 95 10.66 10.06 -2.19
C ALA A 95 9.68 11.25 -2.25
N HIS A 96 8.47 11.11 -1.71
CA HIS A 96 7.43 12.14 -1.74
C HIS A 96 7.35 12.87 -0.40
N LEU A 97 7.67 14.16 -0.38
CA LEU A 97 7.79 14.96 0.86
C LEU A 97 6.49 15.06 1.68
N GLU A 98 5.34 14.94 1.01
CA GLU A 98 4.02 15.01 1.65
C GLU A 98 3.56 13.66 2.22
N VAL A 99 4.24 12.56 1.87
CA VAL A 99 3.91 11.23 2.39
C VAL A 99 4.58 11.05 3.76
N ARG A 100 3.74 10.92 4.79
CA ARG A 100 4.19 10.66 6.18
C ARG A 100 3.96 9.23 6.65
N ALA A 101 3.11 8.49 5.94
CA ALA A 101 2.69 7.16 6.33
C ALA A 101 2.62 6.21 5.13
N ILE A 102 2.80 4.92 5.39
CA ILE A 102 2.46 3.85 4.45
C ILE A 102 1.33 3.01 5.00
N ALA A 103 0.26 2.85 4.21
CA ALA A 103 -0.74 1.84 4.47
C ALA A 103 -0.25 0.50 3.91
N THR A 104 -0.10 -0.51 4.78
CA THR A 104 0.38 -1.85 4.42
C THR A 104 -0.07 -2.92 5.44
N TYR A 105 -0.25 -4.14 4.93
CA TYR A 105 -0.47 -5.36 5.70
C TYR A 105 0.65 -6.39 5.48
N ASP A 106 1.74 -6.00 4.81
CA ASP A 106 2.96 -6.79 4.67
C ASP A 106 3.98 -6.45 5.76
N ALA A 107 4.46 -7.46 6.49
CA ALA A 107 5.30 -7.26 7.66
C ALA A 107 6.68 -6.67 7.30
N ALA A 108 7.24 -7.10 6.16
CA ALA A 108 8.54 -6.62 5.70
C ALA A 108 8.45 -5.14 5.30
N THR A 109 7.42 -4.77 4.54
CA THR A 109 7.13 -3.38 4.13
C THR A 109 6.88 -2.49 5.35
N ALA A 110 6.07 -2.94 6.31
CA ALA A 110 5.80 -2.20 7.55
C ALA A 110 7.08 -1.95 8.36
N ARG A 111 7.91 -2.98 8.55
CA ARG A 111 9.17 -2.87 9.28
C ARG A 111 10.14 -1.92 8.61
N ALA A 112 10.27 -2.00 7.29
CA ALA A 112 11.13 -1.13 6.51
C ALA A 112 10.68 0.33 6.56
N ALA A 113 9.38 0.58 6.39
CA ALA A 113 8.83 1.93 6.46
C ALA A 113 9.01 2.57 7.84
N ALA A 114 8.74 1.81 8.91
CA ALA A 114 9.00 2.25 10.27
C ALA A 114 10.49 2.58 10.49
N GLY A 115 11.41 1.78 9.93
CA GLY A 115 12.85 2.06 9.95
C GLY A 115 13.27 3.32 9.18
N CYS A 116 12.48 3.72 8.18
CA CYS A 116 12.65 4.99 7.46
C CYS A 116 11.97 6.19 8.16
N GLY A 117 11.34 5.99 9.32
CA GLY A 117 10.62 7.04 10.06
C GLY A 117 9.24 7.36 9.48
N LEU A 118 8.66 6.48 8.66
CA LEU A 118 7.28 6.59 8.20
C LEU A 118 6.33 5.93 9.22
N ASP A 119 5.17 6.54 9.40
CA ASP A 119 4.09 5.91 10.15
C ASP A 119 3.56 4.70 9.37
N VAL A 120 3.20 3.64 10.09
CA VAL A 120 2.58 2.45 9.49
C VAL A 120 1.09 2.46 9.80
N VAL A 121 0.29 2.50 8.74
CA VAL A 121 -1.17 2.47 8.80
C VAL A 121 -1.66 1.07 8.44
N THR A 122 -2.42 0.46 9.34
CA THR A 122 -2.82 -0.95 9.22
C THR A 122 -4.12 -1.21 9.99
N PRO A 123 -5.26 -0.61 9.56
CA PRO A 123 -6.54 -0.74 10.24
C PRO A 123 -6.88 -2.19 10.57
N GLY A 124 -7.28 -2.45 11.82
CA GLY A 124 -7.61 -3.79 12.30
C GLY A 124 -6.43 -4.60 12.87
N ARG A 125 -5.20 -4.09 12.82
CA ARG A 125 -4.05 -4.72 13.48
C ARG A 125 -3.53 -3.88 14.65
N PRO A 126 -2.99 -4.51 15.72
CA PRO A 126 -2.45 -3.78 16.85
C PRO A 126 -1.19 -2.98 16.46
N PRO A 127 -0.87 -1.88 17.18
CA PRO A 127 0.36 -1.13 16.95
C PRO A 127 1.61 -2.01 17.04
N GLY A 128 2.51 -1.90 16.06
CA GLY A 128 3.77 -2.66 16.05
C GLY A 128 3.64 -4.14 15.73
N TRP A 129 2.53 -4.60 15.13
CA TRP A 129 2.33 -6.02 14.76
C TRP A 129 3.41 -6.63 13.85
N TRP A 130 4.20 -5.78 13.18
CA TRP A 130 5.28 -6.16 12.27
C TRP A 130 6.65 -6.36 12.95
N ARG A 131 6.72 -6.21 14.28
CA ARG A 131 7.93 -6.38 15.09
C ARG A 131 8.35 -7.84 15.16
#